data_AF-A0A933CF63-F1
#
_entry.id   AF-A0A933CF63-F1
#
_cell.length_a   1.000
_cell.length_b   1.000
_cell.length_c   1.000
_cell.angle_alpha   90.00
_cell.angle_beta   90.00
_cell.angle_gamma   90.00
#
_symmetry.space_group_name_H-M   'P 1'
#
loop_
_entity.id
_entity.type
_entity.pdbx_description
1 polymer ?
#
loop_
_entity_poly.entity_id
_entity_poly.type
_entity_poly.pdbx_seq_one_letter_code
_entity_poly.pdbx_strand_id
1 'polypeptide(L)'
;MATRERIPPQNLEAEQSLLGSLLIDKDAVTKIADRVRPEDFYRESHLHIFEAMLQLYERHEPIDILSLGNRLEEQGHLQRVGGRAYLVELSNMVPTSANCEHYADIVQKKATLRRIITAATEITHIGYEEDEDV
;
A
#
# COMPACT_ATOMS: atom_id res chain seq x y z
N MET A 1 -21.32 21.31 14.19
CA MET A 1 -20.38 21.61 13.09
C MET A 1 -20.34 20.40 12.18
N ALA A 2 -20.88 20.51 10.95
CA ALA A 2 -20.88 19.40 10.01
C ALA A 2 -19.43 19.10 9.58
N THR A 3 -18.87 17.98 10.06
CA THR A 3 -17.66 17.38 9.50
C THR A 3 -17.96 16.96 8.07
N ARG A 4 -17.73 17.87 7.12
CA ARG A 4 -17.58 17.56 5.70
C ARG A 4 -16.75 16.29 5.61
N GLU A 5 -17.30 15.18 5.11
CA GLU A 5 -16.61 13.88 5.04
C GLU A 5 -15.22 14.08 4.40
N ARG A 6 -14.20 14.20 5.25
CA ARG A 6 -12.83 14.42 4.78
C ARG A 6 -12.32 13.05 4.42
N ILE A 7 -12.16 12.82 3.14
CA ILE A 7 -11.50 11.62 2.64
C ILE A 7 -10.10 11.58 3.27
N PRO A 8 -9.69 10.46 3.90
CA PRO A 8 -8.37 10.36 4.49
C PRO A 8 -7.26 10.65 3.47
N PRO A 9 -6.12 11.22 3.89
CA PRO A 9 -4.99 11.48 3.00
C PRO A 9 -4.57 10.24 2.20
N GLN A 10 -4.68 10.34 0.88
CA GLN A 10 -4.35 9.27 -0.06
C GLN A 10 -3.75 9.82 -1.35
N ASN A 11 -3.08 8.96 -2.11
CA ASN A 11 -2.71 9.20 -3.50
C ASN A 11 -2.68 7.85 -4.25
N LEU A 12 -3.82 7.48 -4.84
CA LEU A 12 -3.97 6.20 -5.52
C LEU A 12 -3.06 6.07 -6.74
N GLU A 13 -2.82 7.17 -7.46
CA GLU A 13 -1.94 7.18 -8.64
C GLU A 13 -0.48 6.88 -8.24
N ALA A 14 -0.02 7.42 -7.11
CA ALA A 14 1.30 7.10 -6.56
C ALA A 14 1.38 5.64 -6.09
N GLU A 15 0.32 5.10 -5.46
CA GLU A 15 0.28 3.68 -5.08
C GLU A 15 0.35 2.76 -6.31
N GLN A 16 -0.44 3.05 -7.35
CA GLN A 16 -0.42 2.29 -8.60
C GLN A 16 0.94 2.39 -9.29
N SER A 17 1.52 3.59 -9.33
CA SER A 17 2.83 3.83 -9.93
C SER A 17 3.95 3.11 -9.19
N LEU A 18 3.87 3.03 -7.86
CA LEU A 18 4.81 2.29 -7.02
C LEU A 18 4.74 0.79 -7.32
N LEU A 19 3.53 0.21 -7.28
CA LEU A 19 3.33 -1.22 -7.58
C LEU A 19 3.76 -1.57 -9.02
N GLY A 20 3.41 -0.71 -9.98
CA GLY A 20 3.84 -0.87 -11.37
C GLY A 20 5.35 -0.82 -11.53
N SER A 21 6.03 0.07 -10.79
CA SER A 21 7.49 0.18 -10.83
C SER A 21 8.17 -1.10 -10.32
N LEU A 22 7.61 -1.73 -9.29
CA LEU A 22 8.10 -2.99 -8.72
C LEU A 22 7.89 -4.20 -9.64
N LEU A 23 6.84 -4.17 -10.46
CA LEU A 23 6.60 -5.19 -11.49
C LEU A 23 7.56 -5.08 -12.68
N ILE A 24 8.07 -3.88 -12.95
CA ILE A 24 9.06 -3.64 -14.02
C ILE A 24 10.47 -3.99 -13.54
N ASP A 25 10.82 -3.54 -12.35
CA ASP A 25 12.15 -3.72 -11.76
C ASP A 25 12.05 -4.33 -10.37
N LYS A 26 12.30 -5.63 -10.30
CA LYS A 26 12.28 -6.39 -9.05
C LYS A 26 13.32 -5.92 -8.04
N ASP A 27 14.44 -5.36 -8.48
CA ASP A 27 15.50 -4.90 -7.58
C ASP A 27 15.13 -3.58 -6.91
N ALA A 28 14.12 -2.86 -7.44
CA ALA A 28 13.56 -1.66 -6.84
C ALA A 28 12.93 -1.94 -5.46
N VAL A 29 12.47 -3.17 -5.20
CA VAL A 29 11.88 -3.53 -3.89
C VAL A 29 12.87 -3.32 -2.74
N THR A 30 14.16 -3.61 -2.98
CA THR A 30 15.22 -3.46 -1.97
C THR A 30 15.46 -2.02 -1.54
N LYS A 31 15.13 -1.05 -2.41
CA LYS A 31 15.31 0.39 -2.14
C LYS A 31 14.18 0.96 -1.28
N ILE A 32 13.02 0.30 -1.28
CA ILE A 32 11.80 0.81 -0.65
C ILE A 32 11.31 -0.06 0.51
N ALA A 33 11.77 -1.31 0.64
CA ALA A 33 11.29 -2.25 1.65
C ALA A 33 11.44 -1.71 3.09
N ASP A 34 12.50 -0.95 3.35
CA ASP A 34 12.73 -0.33 4.67
C ASP A 34 11.89 0.93 4.91
N ARG A 35 11.27 1.49 3.87
CA ARG A 35 10.62 2.81 3.88
C ARG A 35 9.10 2.75 3.86
N VAL A 36 8.55 1.72 3.22
CA VAL A 36 7.11 1.55 2.98
C VAL A 36 6.67 0.19 3.51
N ARG A 37 5.62 0.18 4.32
CA ARG A 37 4.99 -1.03 4.81
C ARG A 37 3.66 -1.28 4.10
N PRO A 38 3.13 -2.51 4.07
CA PRO A 38 1.82 -2.80 3.49
C PRO A 38 0.71 -1.88 4.02
N GLU A 39 0.73 -1.55 5.31
CA GLU A 39 -0.29 -0.71 5.97
C GLU A 39 -0.21 0.77 5.53
N ASP A 40 0.86 1.17 4.84
CA ASP A 40 1.00 2.51 4.29
C ASP A 40 0.17 2.73 3.02
N PHE A 41 -0.36 1.67 2.41
CA PHE A 41 -1.30 1.78 1.29
C PHE A 41 -2.71 2.13 1.80
N TYR A 42 -3.40 3.04 1.11
CA TYR A 42 -4.78 3.37 1.44
C TYR A 42 -5.76 2.33 0.90
N ARG A 43 -5.55 1.84 -0.33
CA ARG A 43 -6.42 0.82 -0.92
C ARG A 43 -5.99 -0.56 -0.44
N GLU A 44 -6.93 -1.28 0.18
CA GLU A 44 -6.70 -2.65 0.69
C GLU A 44 -6.17 -3.60 -0.40
N SER A 45 -6.67 -3.48 -1.63
CA SER A 45 -6.14 -4.26 -2.76
C SER A 45 -4.65 -4.02 -3.01
N HIS A 46 -4.18 -2.77 -2.87
CA HIS A 46 -2.77 -2.44 -3.06
C HIS A 46 -1.90 -2.95 -1.89
N LEU A 47 -2.43 -2.92 -0.67
CA LEU A 47 -1.80 -3.53 0.50
C LEU A 47 -1.51 -5.01 0.24
N HIS A 48 -2.52 -5.79 -0.16
CA HIS A 48 -2.34 -7.22 -0.43
C HIS A 48 -1.36 -7.49 -1.58
N ILE A 49 -1.38 -6.66 -2.63
CA ILE A 49 -0.41 -6.77 -3.72
C ILE A 49 1.01 -6.54 -3.20
N PHE A 50 1.24 -5.47 -2.44
CA PHE A 50 2.57 -5.15 -1.92
C PHE A 50 3.07 -6.21 -0.93
N GLU A 51 2.19 -6.69 -0.05
CA GLU A 51 2.49 -7.79 0.88
C GLU A 51 2.91 -9.05 0.14
N ALA A 52 2.18 -9.44 -0.91
CA ALA A 52 2.56 -10.58 -1.74
C ALA A 52 3.90 -10.37 -2.47
N MET A 53 4.21 -9.15 -2.93
CA MET A 53 5.52 -8.81 -3.51
C MET A 53 6.66 -8.97 -2.49
N LEU A 54 6.46 -8.52 -1.24
CA LEU A 54 7.45 -8.69 -0.17
C LEU A 54 7.69 -10.17 0.14
N GLN A 55 6.62 -10.97 0.21
CA GLN A 55 6.77 -12.41 0.47
C GLN A 55 7.52 -13.15 -0.64
N LEU A 56 7.26 -12.79 -1.91
CA LEU A 56 8.03 -13.33 -3.04
C LEU A 56 9.49 -12.92 -2.95
N TYR A 57 9.75 -11.66 -2.60
CA TYR A 57 11.11 -11.15 -2.39
C TYR A 57 11.85 -11.91 -1.29
N GLU A 58 11.23 -12.11 -0.12
CA GLU A 58 11.81 -12.87 1.00
C GLU A 58 12.13 -14.33 0.61
N ARG A 59 11.30 -14.93 -0.24
CA ARG A 59 11.49 -16.29 -0.78
C ARG A 59 12.49 -16.35 -1.94
N HIS A 60 13.05 -15.22 -2.35
CA HIS A 60 13.91 -15.10 -3.53
C HIS A 60 13.22 -15.59 -4.82
N GLU A 61 11.90 -15.45 -4.87
CA GLU A 61 11.05 -15.76 -6.03
C GLU A 61 10.88 -14.51 -6.91
N PRO A 62 10.70 -14.68 -8.23
CA PRO A 62 10.53 -13.55 -9.14
C PRO A 62 9.21 -12.81 -8.89
N ILE A 63 9.28 -11.48 -8.83
CA ILE A 63 8.11 -10.60 -8.70
C ILE A 63 7.60 -10.24 -10.09
N ASP A 64 6.99 -11.21 -10.77
CA ASP A 64 6.33 -11.02 -12.07
C ASP A 64 4.82 -11.25 -11.96
N ILE A 65 4.07 -10.87 -13.00
CA ILE A 65 2.59 -10.94 -13.01
C ILE A 65 2.07 -12.37 -12.78
N LEU A 66 2.77 -13.39 -13.28
CA LEU A 66 2.37 -14.79 -13.13
C LEU A 66 2.61 -15.25 -11.69
N SER A 67 3.82 -15.03 -11.17
CA SER A 67 4.23 -15.42 -9.83
C SER A 67 3.41 -14.71 -8.76
N LEU A 68 3.22 -13.39 -8.91
CA LEU A 68 2.37 -12.58 -8.05
C LEU A 68 0.89 -12.98 -8.14
N GLY A 69 0.40 -13.25 -9.35
CA GLY A 69 -0.96 -13.72 -9.57
C GLY A 69 -1.23 -15.06 -8.87
N ASN A 70 -0.31 -16.02 -8.99
CA ASN A 70 -0.39 -17.30 -8.30
C ASN A 70 -0.35 -17.11 -6.78
N ARG A 71 0.54 -16.26 -6.27
CA ARG A 71 0.67 -15.99 -4.84
C ARG A 71 -0.62 -15.42 -4.25
N LEU A 72 -1.20 -14.43 -4.92
CA LEU A 72 -2.47 -13.83 -4.52
C LEU A 72 -3.64 -14.82 -4.62
N GLU A 73 -3.58 -15.78 -5.54
CA GLU A 73 -4.57 -16.85 -5.70
C GLU A 73 -4.51 -17.84 -4.54
N GLU A 74 -3.30 -18.29 -4.16
CA GLU A 74 -3.07 -19.14 -2.98
C GLU A 74 -3.58 -18.52 -1.68
N GLN A 75 -3.47 -17.19 -1.56
CA GLN A 75 -3.96 -16.45 -0.40
C GLN A 75 -5.46 -16.10 -0.48
N GLY A 76 -6.14 -16.40 -1.58
CA GLY A 76 -7.55 -16.06 -1.78
C GLY A 76 -7.81 -14.56 -2.00
N HIS A 77 -6.79 -13.77 -2.33
CA HIS A 77 -6.89 -12.32 -2.58
C HIS A 77 -6.97 -11.95 -4.06
N LEU A 78 -6.65 -12.84 -5.00
CA LEU A 78 -6.56 -12.52 -6.44
C LEU A 78 -7.82 -11.82 -6.98
N GLN A 79 -9.00 -12.31 -6.63
CA GLN A 79 -10.27 -11.74 -7.08
C GLN A 79 -10.57 -10.40 -6.38
N ARG A 80 -10.14 -10.23 -5.12
CA ARG A 80 -10.29 -8.98 -4.35
C ARG A 80 -9.41 -7.86 -4.88
N VAL A 81 -8.32 -8.19 -5.56
CA VAL A 81 -7.43 -7.19 -6.17
C VAL A 81 -7.80 -6.83 -7.61
N GLY A 82 -8.85 -7.43 -8.18
CA GLY A 82 -9.25 -7.21 -9.59
C GLY A 82 -8.65 -8.22 -10.58
N GLY A 83 -8.03 -9.29 -10.08
CA GLY A 83 -7.47 -10.37 -10.89
C GLY A 83 -6.17 -10.01 -11.58
N ARG A 84 -5.68 -10.93 -12.42
CA ARG A 84 -4.43 -10.76 -13.17
C ARG A 84 -4.48 -9.58 -14.15
N ALA A 85 -5.67 -9.24 -14.64
CA ALA A 85 -5.85 -8.08 -15.52
C ALA A 85 -5.44 -6.77 -14.83
N TYR A 86 -5.75 -6.62 -13.55
CA TYR A 86 -5.36 -5.43 -12.80
C TYR A 86 -3.83 -5.35 -12.59
N LEU A 87 -3.16 -6.47 -12.37
CA LEU A 87 -1.70 -6.51 -12.27
C LEU A 87 -1.03 -6.07 -13.59
N VAL A 88 -1.60 -6.46 -14.74
CA VAL A 88 -1.16 -5.98 -16.06
C VAL A 88 -1.43 -4.48 -16.24
N GLU A 89 -2.56 -3.98 -15.75
CA GLU A 89 -2.85 -2.55 -15.77
C GLU A 89 -1.81 -1.75 -14.97
N LEU A 90 -1.47 -2.22 -13.76
CA LEU A 90 -0.45 -1.60 -12.91
C LEU A 90 0.92 -1.54 -13.59
N SER A 91 1.34 -2.63 -14.26
CA SER A 91 2.63 -2.64 -14.98
C SER A 91 2.68 -1.65 -16.14
N ASN A 92 1.53 -1.29 -16.72
CA ASN A 92 1.41 -0.33 -17.82
C ASN A 92 1.25 1.11 -17.34
N MET A 93 1.02 1.34 -16.04
CA MET A 93 0.76 2.66 -15.48
C MET A 93 2.00 3.55 -15.43
N VAL A 94 3.19 2.94 -15.37
CA VAL A 94 4.47 3.65 -15.36
C VAL A 94 5.36 3.20 -16.50
N PRO A 95 6.04 4.13 -17.20
CA PRO A 95 6.95 3.78 -18.29
C PRO A 95 8.34 3.35 -17.79
N THR A 96 8.68 3.61 -16.51
CA THR A 96 9.99 3.32 -15.92
C THR A 96 9.89 3.11 -14.41
N SER A 97 10.76 2.25 -13.87
CA SER A 97 10.94 2.03 -12.44
C SER A 97 11.82 3.09 -11.75
N ALA A 98 12.45 3.98 -12.52
CA ALA A 98 13.45 4.93 -12.01
C ALA A 98 12.92 5.85 -10.89
N ASN A 99 11.62 6.11 -10.87
CA ASN A 99 10.98 6.99 -9.88
C ASN A 99 10.33 6.24 -8.71
N CYS A 100 10.60 4.95 -8.53
CA CYS A 100 10.01 4.13 -7.46
C CYS A 100 10.14 4.76 -6.06
N GLU A 101 11.32 5.26 -5.71
CA GLU A 101 11.58 5.91 -4.41
C GLU A 101 10.73 7.17 -4.22
N HIS A 102 10.52 7.94 -5.29
CA HIS A 102 9.69 9.14 -5.24
C HIS A 102 8.22 8.80 -4.97
N TYR A 103 7.69 7.75 -5.61
CA TYR A 103 6.33 7.29 -5.35
C TYR A 103 6.19 6.69 -3.95
N ALA A 104 7.20 5.96 -3.47
CA ALA A 104 7.27 5.46 -2.10
C ALA A 104 7.20 6.59 -1.06
N ASP A 105 7.90 7.70 -1.28
CA ASP A 105 7.85 8.87 -0.40
C ASP A 105 6.45 9.51 -0.35
N ILE A 106 5.75 9.55 -1.49
CA ILE A 106 4.38 10.05 -1.53
C ILE A 106 3.45 9.16 -0.71
N VAL A 107 3.52 7.83 -0.90
CA VAL A 107 2.70 6.85 -0.17
C VAL A 107 2.96 6.94 1.34
N GLN A 108 4.23 6.91 1.75
CA GLN A 108 4.63 7.03 3.15
C GLN A 108 4.17 8.35 3.79
N LYS A 109 4.30 9.47 3.07
CA LYS A 109 3.83 10.77 3.57
C LYS A 109 2.32 10.78 3.80
N LYS A 110 1.55 10.20 2.89
CA LYS A 110 0.08 10.08 3.05
C LYS A 110 -0.27 9.16 4.22
N ALA A 111 0.40 8.03 4.36
CA ALA A 111 0.23 7.12 5.49
C ALA A 111 0.52 7.80 6.84
N THR A 112 1.59 8.58 6.91
CA THR A 112 1.95 9.34 8.12
C THR A 112 0.86 10.34 8.49
N LEU A 113 0.31 11.08 7.52
CA LEU A 113 -0.82 11.97 7.78
C LEU A 113 -2.07 11.20 8.26
N ARG A 114 -2.34 10.00 7.73
CA ARG A 114 -3.43 9.15 8.22
C ARG A 114 -3.20 8.71 9.66
N ARG A 115 -2.00 8.26 10.01
CA ARG A 115 -1.64 7.87 11.40
C ARG A 115 -1.80 9.03 12.38
N ILE A 116 -1.43 10.25 11.99
CA ILE A 116 -1.63 11.46 12.82
C ILE A 116 -3.13 11.69 13.09
N ILE A 117 -3.97 11.54 12.06
CA ILE A 117 -5.42 11.69 12.21
C ILE A 117 -5.95 10.63 13.17
N THR A 118 -5.58 9.35 12.97
CA THR A 118 -5.98 8.25 13.86
C THR A 118 -5.58 8.50 15.31
N ALA A 119 -4.31 8.86 15.55
CA ALA A 119 -3.81 9.15 16.89
C ALA A 119 -4.54 10.36 17.53
N ALA A 120 -4.84 11.41 16.77
CA ALA A 120 -5.61 12.54 17.28
C ALA A 120 -7.06 12.14 17.65
N THR A 121 -7.68 11.27 16.86
CA THR A 121 -9.00 10.71 17.17
C THR A 121 -8.97 9.84 18.42
N GLU A 122 -7.95 8.99 18.59
CA GLU A 122 -7.75 8.17 19.79
C GLU A 122 -7.53 9.05 21.04
N ILE A 123 -6.68 10.07 20.96
CA ILE A 123 -6.45 11.02 22.06
C ILE A 123 -7.76 11.74 22.43
N THR A 124 -8.56 12.12 21.43
CA THR A 124 -9.86 12.73 21.67
C THR A 124 -10.81 11.77 22.38
N HIS A 125 -10.83 10.50 21.97
CA HIS A 125 -11.65 9.45 22.58
C HIS A 125 -11.27 9.25 24.05
N ILE A 126 -9.97 9.08 24.34
CA ILE A 126 -9.44 8.96 25.70
C ILE A 126 -9.83 10.17 26.56
N GLY A 127 -9.82 11.39 25.98
CA GLY A 127 -10.23 12.59 26.70
C GLY A 127 -11.73 12.69 27.03
N TYR A 128 -12.58 11.88 26.40
CA TYR A 128 -14.01 11.76 26.71
C TYR A 128 -14.35 10.57 27.61
N GLU A 129 -13.46 9.59 27.73
CA GLU A 129 -13.56 8.52 28.72
C GLU A 129 -13.27 9.12 30.10
N GLU A 130 -14.29 9.71 30.75
CA GLU A 130 -14.23 10.02 32.19
C GLU A 130 -14.03 8.72 32.97
N ASP A 131 -13.12 8.74 33.95
CA ASP A 131 -12.87 7.67 34.91
C ASP A 131 -14.17 6.97 35.36
N GLU A 132 -14.44 5.75 34.86
CA GLU A 132 -15.46 4.87 35.45
C GLU A 132 -14.99 4.26 36.80
N ASP A 133 -13.78 4.59 37.28
CA ASP A 133 -13.15 4.02 38.48
C ASP A 133 -12.52 5.06 39.44
N VAL A 134 -13.23 6.15 39.81
CA VAL A 134 -12.87 7.00 40.98
C VAL A 134 -14.03 7.15 41.96
#